data_AF-A0A3N4G4V5-F1
#
_entry.id   AF-A0A3N4G4V5-F1
#
_cell.length_a   1.000
_cell.length_b   1.000
_cell.length_c   1.000
_cell.angle_alpha   90.00
_cell.angle_beta   90.00
_cell.angle_gamma   90.00
#
_symmetry.space_group_name_H-M   'P 1'
#
loop_
_entity.id
_entity.type
_entity.pdbx_description
1 polymer ?
#
loop_
_entity_poly.entity_id
_entity_poly.type
_entity_poly.pdbx_seq_one_letter_code
_entity_poly.pdbx_strand_id
1 'polypeptide(L)'
;MPFDRAELDEMKQRWLQANIDAEEVGDWKPLAEFYTEDATYGWNYGPDKDFMAVGREEIREIALGQEMEGLEGWTYPYQEWVIDDQTGSMIGLWKQIYSGTRDDGSHYALDGIQGSWFKYAGNFQFSWQRDFFDYGNVSALFIEMLKNNAMSDGMLKRIEKATGDQPGWYPFGKAPVPFW
;
A
#
# COMPACT_ATOMS: atom_id res chain seq x y z
N MET A 1 -14.84 -5.75 22.96
CA MET A 1 -14.64 -7.20 23.22
C MET A 1 -13.55 -7.67 22.29
N PRO A 2 -12.74 -8.67 22.67
CA PRO A 2 -11.76 -9.27 21.77
C PRO A 2 -12.44 -9.83 20.52
N PHE A 3 -11.72 -9.83 19.40
CA PHE A 3 -12.14 -10.48 18.17
C PHE A 3 -11.81 -11.98 18.22
N ASP A 4 -12.56 -12.81 17.50
CA ASP A 4 -12.22 -14.23 17.39
C ASP A 4 -10.97 -14.39 16.52
N ARG A 5 -9.91 -15.01 17.08
CA ARG A 5 -8.65 -15.25 16.38
C ARG A 5 -8.84 -15.95 15.03
N ALA A 6 -9.76 -16.91 14.96
CA ALA A 6 -10.04 -17.62 13.72
C ALA A 6 -10.60 -16.70 12.62
N GLU A 7 -11.44 -15.72 12.97
CA GLU A 7 -11.98 -14.74 12.05
C GLU A 7 -10.89 -13.80 11.50
N LEU A 8 -9.93 -13.38 12.33
CA LEU A 8 -8.80 -12.56 11.85
C LEU A 8 -7.85 -13.37 10.95
N ASP A 9 -7.61 -14.65 11.27
CA ASP A 9 -6.80 -15.52 10.42
C ASP A 9 -7.49 -15.76 9.07
N GLU A 10 -8.82 -15.91 9.04
CA GLU A 10 -9.59 -15.98 7.80
C GLU A 10 -9.55 -14.64 7.03
N MET A 11 -9.71 -13.51 7.72
CA MET A 11 -9.57 -12.18 7.13
C MET A 11 -8.22 -12.03 6.41
N LYS A 12 -7.13 -12.44 7.07
CA LYS A 12 -5.79 -12.46 6.47
C LYS A 12 -5.77 -13.28 5.19
N GLN A 13 -6.31 -14.51 5.18
CA GLN A 13 -6.30 -15.36 3.99
C GLN A 13 -7.10 -14.72 2.83
N ARG A 14 -8.27 -14.14 3.13
CA ARG A 14 -9.09 -13.45 2.14
C ARG A 14 -8.36 -12.24 1.54
N TRP A 15 -7.74 -11.44 2.39
CA TRP A 15 -6.94 -10.29 1.97
C TRP A 15 -5.75 -10.69 1.10
N LEU A 16 -5.01 -11.73 1.50
CA LEU A 16 -3.87 -12.24 0.73
C LEU A 16 -4.31 -12.76 -0.64
N GLN A 17 -5.37 -13.56 -0.70
CA GLN A 17 -5.88 -14.06 -1.97
C GLN A 17 -6.35 -12.92 -2.89
N ALA A 18 -7.08 -11.95 -2.35
CA ALA A 18 -7.55 -10.83 -3.15
C ALA A 18 -6.41 -9.93 -3.65
N ASN A 19 -5.30 -9.81 -2.91
CA ASN A 19 -4.10 -9.12 -3.39
C ASN A 19 -3.45 -9.88 -4.56
N ILE A 20 -3.36 -11.22 -4.47
CA ILE A 20 -2.86 -12.05 -5.57
C ILE A 20 -3.74 -11.87 -6.81
N ASP A 21 -5.06 -11.96 -6.65
CA ASP A 21 -6.02 -11.80 -7.74
C ASP A 21 -5.90 -10.40 -8.38
N ALA A 22 -5.73 -9.35 -7.56
CA ALA A 22 -5.52 -7.97 -8.01
C ALA A 22 -4.20 -7.80 -8.78
N GLU A 23 -3.11 -8.40 -8.29
CA GLU A 23 -1.79 -8.39 -8.95
C GLU A 23 -1.84 -9.08 -10.32
N GLU A 24 -2.54 -10.22 -10.41
CA GLU A 24 -2.67 -10.99 -11.66
C GLU A 24 -3.38 -10.20 -12.77
N VAL A 25 -4.39 -9.41 -12.41
CA VAL A 25 -5.17 -8.60 -13.38
C VAL A 25 -4.68 -7.16 -13.50
N GLY A 26 -3.84 -6.69 -12.58
CA GLY A 26 -3.38 -5.30 -12.49
C GLY A 26 -4.46 -4.31 -12.05
N ASP A 27 -5.41 -4.75 -11.21
CA ASP A 27 -6.49 -3.91 -10.69
C ASP A 27 -6.73 -4.19 -9.20
N TRP A 28 -6.37 -3.22 -8.35
CA TRP A 28 -6.50 -3.30 -6.90
C TRP A 28 -7.82 -2.70 -6.38
N LYS A 29 -8.63 -2.04 -7.24
CA LYS A 29 -9.89 -1.42 -6.82
C LYS A 29 -10.85 -2.38 -6.11
N PRO A 30 -10.94 -3.69 -6.45
CA PRO A 30 -11.79 -4.63 -5.72
C PRO A 30 -11.43 -4.79 -4.24
N LEU A 31 -10.17 -4.51 -3.85
CA LEU A 31 -9.74 -4.59 -2.45
C LEU A 31 -10.49 -3.61 -1.54
N ALA A 32 -11.09 -2.55 -2.10
CA ALA A 32 -11.88 -1.59 -1.33
C ALA A 32 -13.08 -2.25 -0.61
N GLU A 33 -13.56 -3.43 -1.04
CA GLU A 33 -14.65 -4.13 -0.33
C GLU A 33 -14.26 -4.63 1.06
N PHE A 34 -12.97 -4.76 1.34
CA PHE A 34 -12.45 -5.13 2.66
C PHE A 34 -12.42 -3.97 3.66
N TYR A 35 -13.02 -2.82 3.33
CA TYR A 35 -13.04 -1.65 4.22
C TYR A 35 -14.46 -1.28 4.61
N THR A 36 -14.66 -0.74 5.83
CA THR A 36 -15.93 -0.11 6.19
C THR A 36 -16.21 1.11 5.31
N GLU A 37 -17.46 1.52 5.18
CA GLU A 37 -17.84 2.65 4.30
C GLU A 37 -17.13 3.96 4.68
N ASP A 38 -16.86 4.15 5.97
CA ASP A 38 -16.20 5.30 6.57
C ASP A 38 -14.70 5.10 6.83
N ALA A 39 -14.12 4.02 6.31
CA ALA A 39 -12.73 3.68 6.59
C ALA A 39 -11.74 4.72 6.06
N THR A 40 -10.52 4.72 6.59
CA THR A 40 -9.44 5.61 6.11
C THR A 40 -8.19 4.85 5.73
N TYR A 41 -7.51 5.27 4.67
CA TYR A 41 -6.25 4.69 4.24
C TYR A 41 -5.24 5.79 3.97
N GLY A 42 -4.09 5.77 4.64
CA GLY A 42 -3.05 6.75 4.41
C GLY A 42 -1.63 6.24 4.64
N TRP A 43 -0.63 7.02 4.21
CA TRP A 43 0.77 6.88 4.62
C TRP A 43 1.43 8.25 4.74
N ASN A 44 2.49 8.33 5.55
CA ASN A 44 3.38 9.48 5.52
C ASN A 44 4.39 9.32 4.37
N TYR A 45 4.71 10.42 3.70
CA TYR A 45 5.66 10.44 2.59
C TYR A 45 6.78 11.44 2.86
N GLY A 46 7.77 10.99 3.63
CA GLY A 46 8.88 11.83 4.05
C GLY A 46 8.43 12.99 4.96
N PRO A 47 9.26 14.04 5.10
CA PRO A 47 9.03 15.08 6.09
C PRO A 47 7.92 16.08 5.74
N ASP A 48 7.49 16.13 4.47
CA ASP A 48 6.71 17.26 3.95
C ASP A 48 5.28 16.92 3.54
N LYS A 49 4.97 15.63 3.34
CA LYS A 49 3.71 15.19 2.73
C LYS A 49 3.10 14.00 3.45
N ASP A 50 1.78 14.00 3.47
CA ASP A 50 0.94 12.88 3.89
C ASP A 50 -0.03 12.53 2.78
N PHE A 51 -0.31 11.24 2.59
CA PHE A 51 -1.43 10.76 1.80
C PHE A 51 -2.56 10.27 2.71
N MET A 52 -3.80 10.63 2.40
CA MET A 52 -4.97 10.13 3.11
C MET A 52 -6.21 10.06 2.20
N ALA A 53 -6.83 8.90 2.15
CA ALA A 53 -8.15 8.67 1.58
C ALA A 53 -9.18 8.48 2.70
N VAL A 54 -10.34 9.14 2.58
CA VAL A 54 -11.42 9.11 3.57
C VAL A 54 -12.71 8.53 2.94
N GLY A 55 -13.12 7.38 3.47
CA GLY A 55 -14.25 6.60 2.98
C GLY A 55 -13.84 5.56 1.94
N ARG A 56 -14.63 4.49 1.83
CA ARG A 56 -14.36 3.35 0.93
C ARG A 56 -14.13 3.78 -0.51
N GLU A 57 -14.87 4.78 -0.98
CA GLU A 57 -14.82 5.15 -2.39
C GLU A 57 -13.60 6.01 -2.74
N GLU A 58 -13.11 6.84 -1.82
CA GLU A 58 -11.79 7.43 -1.99
C GLU A 58 -10.71 6.32 -1.93
N ILE A 59 -10.81 5.39 -0.98
CA ILE A 59 -9.88 4.26 -0.91
C ILE A 59 -9.81 3.51 -2.25
N ARG A 60 -10.96 3.25 -2.89
CA ARG A 60 -11.03 2.61 -4.20
C ARG A 60 -10.37 3.44 -5.29
N GLU A 61 -10.80 4.69 -5.46
CA GLU A 61 -10.43 5.46 -6.64
C GLU A 61 -9.05 6.08 -6.53
N ILE A 62 -8.65 6.51 -5.33
CA ILE A 62 -7.36 7.17 -5.12
C ILE A 62 -6.30 6.22 -4.58
N ALA A 63 -6.52 5.54 -3.45
CA ALA A 63 -5.46 4.73 -2.83
C ALA A 63 -5.17 3.43 -3.62
N LEU A 64 -6.22 2.73 -4.06
CA LEU A 64 -6.11 1.47 -4.81
C LEU A 64 -6.18 1.67 -6.33
N GLY A 65 -6.57 2.87 -6.77
CA GLY A 65 -6.65 3.25 -8.18
C GLY A 65 -5.46 4.13 -8.57
N GLN A 66 -5.60 5.45 -8.42
CA GLN A 66 -4.58 6.45 -8.79
C GLN A 66 -3.17 6.10 -8.28
N GLU A 67 -3.05 5.72 -7.00
CA GLU A 67 -1.76 5.43 -6.39
C GLU A 67 -1.16 4.07 -6.79
N MET A 68 -1.94 3.21 -7.45
CA MET A 68 -1.44 1.96 -8.05
C MET A 68 -1.16 2.08 -9.55
N GLU A 69 -1.68 3.13 -10.23
CA GLU A 69 -1.37 3.39 -11.64
C GLU A 69 0.14 3.55 -11.88
N GLY A 70 0.66 2.88 -12.91
CA GLY A 70 2.07 2.95 -13.27
C GLY A 70 2.97 1.98 -12.50
N LEU A 71 2.43 1.17 -11.60
CA LEU A 71 3.16 0.12 -10.87
C LEU A 71 2.97 -1.26 -11.52
N GLU A 72 2.67 -1.31 -12.83
CA GLU A 72 2.56 -2.58 -13.54
C GLU A 72 3.90 -3.34 -13.51
N GLY A 73 3.84 -4.64 -13.22
CA GLY A 73 5.01 -5.49 -13.08
C GLY A 73 5.69 -5.42 -11.71
N TRP A 74 5.11 -4.71 -10.73
CA TRP A 74 5.45 -4.85 -9.32
C TRP A 74 4.57 -5.91 -8.65
N THR A 75 5.15 -6.64 -7.70
CA THR A 75 4.46 -7.61 -6.85
C THR A 75 4.70 -7.28 -5.38
N TYR A 76 3.75 -7.65 -4.51
CA TYR A 76 3.74 -7.30 -3.10
C TYR A 76 3.69 -8.52 -2.17
N PRO A 77 4.64 -9.48 -2.26
CA PRO A 77 4.57 -10.71 -1.50
C PRO A 77 4.67 -10.43 0.01
N TYR A 78 3.64 -10.85 0.75
CA TYR A 78 3.64 -10.79 2.20
C TYR A 78 4.65 -11.79 2.79
N GLN A 79 5.44 -11.31 3.75
CA GLN A 79 6.50 -12.04 4.42
C GLN A 79 6.03 -12.57 5.78
N GLU A 80 5.29 -11.76 6.55
CA GLU A 80 4.85 -12.10 7.90
C GLU A 80 3.62 -11.27 8.31
N TRP A 81 2.85 -11.79 9.27
CA TRP A 81 1.74 -11.09 9.92
C TRP A 81 1.88 -11.10 11.44
N VAL A 82 1.70 -9.92 12.05
CA VAL A 82 1.48 -9.77 13.49
C VAL A 82 0.02 -9.44 13.72
N ILE A 83 -0.69 -10.27 14.50
CA ILE A 83 -2.13 -10.13 14.74
C ILE A 83 -2.37 -10.10 16.25
N ASP A 84 -3.02 -9.03 16.71
CA ASP A 84 -3.52 -8.88 18.07
C ASP A 84 -5.06 -8.95 18.06
N ASP A 85 -5.59 -10.06 18.57
CA ASP A 85 -7.02 -10.35 18.64
C ASP A 85 -7.75 -9.54 19.72
N GLN A 86 -7.03 -9.01 20.72
CA GLN A 86 -7.61 -8.18 21.77
C GLN A 86 -7.98 -6.79 21.24
N THR A 87 -7.12 -6.23 20.39
CA THR A 87 -7.28 -4.88 19.85
C THR A 87 -7.80 -4.87 18.41
N GLY A 88 -7.66 -5.96 17.66
CA GLY A 88 -7.92 -6.00 16.22
C GLY A 88 -6.83 -5.32 15.39
N SER A 89 -5.65 -5.06 15.96
CA SER A 89 -4.51 -4.57 15.19
C SER A 89 -3.87 -5.72 14.42
N MET A 90 -3.69 -5.51 13.11
CA MET A 90 -3.05 -6.49 12.22
C MET A 90 -1.95 -5.78 11.44
N ILE A 91 -0.71 -6.25 11.50
CA ILE A 91 0.41 -5.71 10.73
C ILE A 91 0.84 -6.78 9.74
N GLY A 92 0.76 -6.47 8.46
CA GLY A 92 1.31 -7.32 7.41
C GLY A 92 2.59 -6.69 6.85
N LEU A 93 3.68 -7.43 6.92
CA LEU A 93 4.96 -7.04 6.35
C LEU A 93 5.04 -7.66 4.95
N TRP A 94 5.32 -6.84 3.93
CA TRP A 94 5.43 -7.27 2.54
C TRP A 94 6.72 -6.78 1.91
N LYS A 95 7.03 -7.21 0.68
CA LYS A 95 8.13 -6.66 -0.13
C LYS A 95 7.58 -5.98 -1.36
N GLN A 96 8.37 -5.11 -1.99
CA GLN A 96 8.09 -4.55 -3.31
C GLN A 96 9.13 -5.10 -4.25
N ILE A 97 8.70 -5.89 -5.23
CA ILE A 97 9.62 -6.53 -6.18
C ILE A 97 9.14 -6.24 -7.58
N TYR A 98 9.99 -5.56 -8.35
CA TYR A 98 9.77 -5.30 -9.75
C TYR A 98 10.22 -6.48 -10.61
N SER A 99 9.44 -6.79 -11.64
CA SER A 99 9.73 -7.90 -12.57
C SER A 99 11.01 -7.67 -13.40
N GLY A 100 11.42 -6.40 -13.61
CA GLY A 100 12.69 -6.06 -14.24
C GLY A 100 13.91 -6.45 -13.39
N THR A 101 15.02 -6.74 -14.05
CA THR A 101 16.28 -7.15 -13.41
C THR A 101 17.41 -6.18 -13.71
N ARG A 102 18.38 -6.12 -12.79
CA ARG A 102 19.69 -5.50 -12.99
C ARG A 102 20.55 -6.38 -13.92
N ASP A 103 21.69 -5.85 -14.33
CA ASP A 103 22.67 -6.58 -15.17
C ASP A 103 23.18 -7.88 -14.52
N ASP A 104 23.19 -7.95 -13.18
CA ASP A 104 23.58 -9.14 -12.43
C ASP A 104 22.46 -10.18 -12.28
N GLY A 105 21.28 -9.91 -12.85
CA GLY A 105 20.10 -10.77 -12.78
C GLY A 105 19.25 -10.61 -11.51
N SER A 106 19.65 -9.77 -10.55
CA SER A 106 18.83 -9.48 -9.37
C SER A 106 17.63 -8.58 -9.72
N HIS A 107 16.50 -8.77 -9.05
CA HIS A 107 15.34 -7.90 -9.23
C HIS A 107 15.53 -6.54 -8.55
N TYR A 108 14.98 -5.49 -9.16
CA TYR A 108 14.81 -4.22 -8.45
C TYR A 108 13.76 -4.44 -7.35
N ALA A 109 14.16 -4.23 -6.10
CA ALA A 109 13.30 -4.45 -4.94
C ALA A 109 13.64 -3.45 -3.85
N LEU A 110 12.65 -3.17 -3.00
CA LEU A 110 12.88 -2.39 -1.79
C LEU A 110 13.46 -3.31 -0.70
N ASP A 111 14.65 -3.00 -0.22
CA ASP A 111 15.36 -3.79 0.81
C ASP A 111 15.14 -3.25 2.25
N GLY A 112 14.41 -2.15 2.39
CA GLY A 112 14.01 -1.59 3.69
C GLY A 112 12.80 -2.29 4.31
N ILE A 113 12.46 -1.90 5.54
CA ILE A 113 11.21 -2.35 6.19
C ILE A 113 10.04 -1.64 5.53
N GLN A 114 9.00 -2.41 5.22
CA GLN A 114 7.76 -1.93 4.64
C GLN A 114 6.61 -2.83 5.08
N GLY A 115 5.40 -2.28 5.08
CA GLY A 115 4.23 -3.01 5.51
C GLY A 115 2.99 -2.14 5.59
N SER A 116 1.92 -2.78 5.99
CA SER A 116 0.61 -2.17 6.22
C SER A 116 0.14 -2.52 7.62
N TRP A 117 -0.30 -1.50 8.36
CA TRP A 117 -0.96 -1.66 9.64
C TRP A 117 -2.45 -1.42 9.48
N PHE A 118 -3.25 -2.41 9.83
CA PHE A 118 -4.69 -2.42 9.71
C PHE A 118 -5.36 -2.41 11.07
N LYS A 119 -6.55 -1.81 11.12
CA LYS A 119 -7.49 -1.93 12.23
C LYS A 119 -8.73 -2.69 11.80
N TYR A 120 -8.82 -3.92 12.28
CA TYR A 120 -9.97 -4.77 12.07
C TYR A 120 -11.23 -4.22 12.76
N ALA A 121 -12.37 -4.32 12.08
CA ALA A 121 -13.66 -3.80 12.52
C ALA A 121 -14.75 -4.88 12.64
N GLY A 122 -14.40 -6.15 12.45
CA GLY A 122 -15.37 -7.26 12.33
C GLY A 122 -15.89 -7.41 10.90
N ASN A 123 -16.64 -8.49 10.66
CA ASN A 123 -17.31 -8.76 9.37
C ASN A 123 -16.34 -8.78 8.17
N PHE A 124 -15.09 -9.20 8.41
CA PHE A 124 -14.02 -9.19 7.39
C PHE A 124 -13.73 -7.81 6.80
N GLN A 125 -13.84 -6.76 7.63
CA GLN A 125 -13.55 -5.39 7.20
C GLN A 125 -12.54 -4.67 8.09
N PHE A 126 -11.81 -3.75 7.48
CA PHE A 126 -10.91 -2.82 8.13
C PHE A 126 -11.57 -1.44 8.27
N SER A 127 -11.43 -0.84 9.44
CA SER A 127 -11.82 0.55 9.70
C SER A 127 -10.73 1.54 9.28
N TRP A 128 -9.47 1.10 9.22
CA TRP A 128 -8.41 1.88 8.60
C TRP A 128 -7.19 1.03 8.25
N GLN A 129 -6.37 1.57 7.36
CA GLN A 129 -5.03 1.08 7.02
C GLN A 129 -4.00 2.21 7.03
N ARG A 130 -2.79 1.92 7.50
CA ARG A 130 -1.63 2.80 7.43
C ARG A 130 -0.44 2.07 6.82
N ASP A 131 0.00 2.52 5.66
CA ASP A 131 1.22 1.99 5.07
C ASP A 131 2.44 2.71 5.63
N PHE A 132 3.52 1.95 5.72
CA PHE A 132 4.82 2.44 6.09
C PHE A 132 5.87 1.76 5.22
N PHE A 133 6.87 2.52 4.84
CA PHE A 133 8.01 2.05 4.09
C PHE A 133 9.17 3.02 4.29
N ASP A 134 10.38 2.53 4.11
CA ASP A 134 11.56 3.37 4.16
C ASP A 134 11.64 4.27 2.91
N TYR A 135 11.19 5.52 3.06
CA TYR A 135 11.19 6.53 2.01
C TYR A 135 12.58 6.76 1.39
N GLY A 136 13.65 6.70 2.19
CA GLY A 136 15.01 6.90 1.70
C GLY A 136 15.43 5.76 0.76
N ASN A 137 15.12 4.53 1.14
CA ASN A 137 15.39 3.35 0.30
C ASN A 137 14.52 3.33 -0.97
N VAL A 138 13.23 3.71 -0.88
CA VAL A 138 12.36 3.85 -2.08
C VAL A 138 12.92 4.89 -3.04
N SER A 139 13.29 6.05 -2.52
CA SER A 139 13.85 7.14 -3.34
C SER A 139 15.15 6.72 -4.03
N ALA A 140 16.04 6.04 -3.29
CA ALA A 140 17.30 5.54 -3.84
C ALA A 140 17.07 4.51 -4.95
N LEU A 141 16.14 3.57 -4.75
CA LEU A 141 15.77 2.56 -5.75
C LEU A 141 15.21 3.20 -7.02
N PHE A 142 14.33 4.19 -6.89
CA PHE A 142 13.74 4.85 -8.05
C PHE A 142 14.78 5.67 -8.83
N ILE A 143 15.72 6.33 -8.13
CA ILE A 143 16.84 7.02 -8.79
C ILE A 143 17.76 6.03 -9.51
N GLU A 144 18.03 4.86 -8.91
CA GLU A 144 18.81 3.79 -9.55
C GLU A 144 18.13 3.32 -10.85
N MET A 145 16.85 2.96 -10.78
CA MET A 145 16.07 2.51 -11.94
C MET A 145 16.03 3.56 -13.06
N LEU A 146 15.88 4.85 -12.72
CA LEU A 146 15.95 5.94 -13.71
C LEU A 146 17.31 6.01 -14.40
N LYS A 147 18.41 5.93 -13.65
CA LYS A 147 19.78 5.95 -14.21
C LYS A 147 20.05 4.76 -15.13
N ASN A 148 19.46 3.61 -14.81
CA ASN A 148 19.60 2.38 -15.58
C ASN A 148 18.61 2.28 -16.75
N ASN A 149 17.75 3.29 -16.96
CA ASN A 149 16.65 3.25 -17.92
C ASN A 149 15.75 2.01 -17.74
N ALA A 150 15.57 1.57 -16.48
CA ALA A 150 14.80 0.37 -16.12
C ALA A 150 13.34 0.68 -15.75
N MET A 151 12.94 1.95 -15.74
CA MET A 151 11.56 2.36 -15.48
C MET A 151 10.65 1.98 -16.65
N SER A 152 9.45 1.46 -16.34
CA SER A 152 8.41 1.32 -17.36
C SER A 152 7.85 2.69 -17.78
N ASP A 153 7.21 2.74 -18.95
CA ASP A 153 6.49 3.94 -19.40
C ASP A 153 5.41 4.38 -18.39
N GLY A 154 4.79 3.42 -17.69
CA GLY A 154 3.81 3.67 -16.63
C GLY A 154 4.44 4.39 -15.43
N MET A 155 5.59 3.89 -14.96
CA MET A 155 6.33 4.50 -13.86
C MET A 155 6.82 5.91 -14.20
N LEU A 156 7.30 6.13 -15.42
CA LEU A 156 7.73 7.46 -15.87
C LEU A 156 6.57 8.46 -15.83
N LYS A 157 5.40 8.10 -16.38
CA LYS A 157 4.19 8.92 -16.32
C LYS A 157 3.74 9.18 -14.88
N ARG A 158 3.86 8.19 -14.00
CA ARG A 158 3.56 8.34 -12.56
C ARG A 158 4.45 9.40 -11.92
N ILE A 159 5.76 9.35 -12.16
CA ILE A 159 6.72 10.32 -11.62
C ILE A 159 6.43 11.73 -12.14
N GLU A 160 6.11 11.87 -13.43
CA GLU A 160 5.72 13.17 -14.02
C GLU A 160 4.48 13.75 -13.32
N LYS A 161 3.44 12.92 -13.11
CA LYS A 161 2.21 13.32 -12.41
C LYS A 161 2.47 13.70 -10.95
N ALA A 162 3.41 13.03 -10.27
CA ALA A 162 3.70 13.24 -8.84
C ALA A 162 4.23 14.65 -8.50
N THR A 163 4.56 15.46 -9.52
CA THR A 163 5.03 16.84 -9.34
C THR A 163 3.92 17.88 -9.13
N GLY A 164 2.64 17.49 -9.21
CA GLY A 164 1.48 18.37 -9.04
C GLY A 164 0.65 18.10 -7.76
N ASP A 165 -0.36 18.93 -7.53
CA ASP A 165 -1.38 18.67 -6.51
C ASP A 165 -2.28 17.53 -6.97
N GLN A 166 -2.33 16.46 -6.18
CA GLN A 166 -3.13 15.27 -6.45
C GLN A 166 -4.16 15.04 -5.35
N PRO A 167 -5.35 14.49 -5.68
CA PRO A 167 -6.30 14.02 -4.69
C PRO A 167 -5.65 13.08 -3.67
N GLY A 168 -6.00 13.27 -2.39
CA GLY A 168 -5.45 12.49 -1.28
C GLY A 168 -4.10 12.98 -0.75
N TRP A 169 -3.42 13.91 -1.41
CA TRP A 169 -2.12 14.43 -0.94
C TRP A 169 -2.25 15.74 -0.17
N TYR A 170 -1.64 15.79 1.01
CA TYR A 170 -1.69 16.92 1.93
C TYR A 170 -0.29 17.33 2.39
N PRO A 171 -0.06 18.60 2.74
CA PRO A 171 1.11 18.99 3.52
C PRO A 171 1.17 18.20 4.84
N PHE A 172 2.38 17.95 5.33
CA PHE A 172 2.60 17.23 6.59
C PHE A 172 1.74 17.79 7.74
N GLY A 173 1.02 16.88 8.40
CA GLY A 173 0.14 17.20 9.53
C GLY A 173 -1.14 17.96 9.14
N LYS A 174 -1.49 18.00 7.85
CA LYS A 174 -2.72 18.64 7.33
C LYS A 174 -3.71 17.65 6.71
N ALA A 175 -3.43 16.35 6.78
CA ALA A 175 -4.39 15.31 6.40
C ALA A 175 -5.71 15.46 7.21
N PRO A 176 -6.87 15.13 6.62
CA PRO A 176 -8.18 15.30 7.25
C PRO A 176 -8.39 14.41 8.48
N VAL A 177 -7.60 13.35 8.63
CA VAL A 177 -7.66 12.38 9.72
C VAL A 177 -6.24 12.13 10.25
N PRO A 178 -6.03 12.05 11.58
CA PRO A 178 -4.73 11.71 12.14
C PRO A 178 -4.30 10.27 11.78
N PHE A 179 -2.99 10.08 11.72
CA PHE A 179 -2.38 8.77 11.40
C PHE A 179 -2.44 7.76 12.56
N TRP A 180 -2.49 8.28 13.79
CA TRP A 180 -2.37 7.62 15.08
C TRP A 180 -3.19 8.39 16.11
#